data_AF-A0A972FNJ3-F1
#
_entry.id   AF-A0A972FNJ3-F1
#
_cell.length_a   1.000
_cell.length_b   1.000
_cell.length_c   1.000
_cell.angle_alpha   90.00
_cell.angle_beta   90.00
_cell.angle_gamma   90.00
#
_symmetry.space_group_name_H-M   'P 1'
#
loop_
_entity.id
_entity.type
_entity.pdbx_description
1 polymer ?
#
loop_
_entity_poly.entity_id
_entity_poly.type
_entity_poly.pdbx_seq_one_letter_code
_entity_poly.pdbx_strand_id
1 'polypeptide(L)'
;MDTKLTLKLNQDVIERAKSYASNKKLSLSRLIENYLNSLTSENFPKDEIQISPFVKSLSSGLKLDEHHDYILEYKSHLEEKYK
;
A
#
# COMPACT_ATOMS: atom_id res chain seq x y z
N MET A 1 -15.53 16.72 9.27
CA MET A 1 -16.71 16.47 10.12
C MET A 1 -17.02 15.00 10.01
N ASP A 2 -17.13 14.31 11.14
CA ASP A 2 -17.36 12.86 11.14
C ASP A 2 -18.85 12.58 11.12
N THR A 3 -19.29 11.72 10.20
CA THR A 3 -20.69 11.32 10.06
C THR A 3 -20.82 9.81 10.12
N LYS A 4 -21.95 9.33 10.66
CA LYS A 4 -22.22 7.91 10.76
C LYS A 4 -22.90 7.42 9.48
N LEU A 5 -22.25 6.49 8.78
CA LEU A 5 -22.84 5.75 7.65
C LEU A 5 -23.42 4.42 8.14
N THR A 6 -24.72 4.20 7.94
CA THR A 6 -25.39 2.94 8.27
C THR A 6 -25.75 2.21 6.98
N LEU A 7 -25.20 1.00 6.79
CA LEU A 7 -25.42 0.18 5.60
C LEU A 7 -26.13 -1.13 5.97
N LYS A 8 -27.03 -1.59 5.11
CA LYS A 8 -27.63 -2.93 5.22
C LYS A 8 -26.78 -3.92 4.45
N LEU A 9 -26.20 -4.88 5.17
CA LEU A 9 -25.28 -5.89 4.63
C LEU A 9 -25.68 -7.26 5.16
N ASN A 10 -25.23 -8.31 4.48
CA ASN A 10 -25.38 -9.67 4.97
C ASN A 10 -24.57 -9.85 6.27
N GLN A 11 -25.17 -10.49 7.28
CA GLN A 11 -24.55 -10.75 8.58
C GLN A 11 -23.22 -11.52 8.47
N ASP A 12 -23.14 -12.53 7.59
CA ASP A 12 -21.92 -13.33 7.42
C ASP A 12 -20.76 -12.49 6.88
N VAL A 13 -21.07 -11.47 6.06
CA VAL A 13 -20.07 -10.53 5.54
C VAL A 13 -19.55 -9.65 6.67
N ILE A 14 -20.43 -9.16 7.55
CA ILE A 14 -20.06 -8.33 8.69
C ILE A 14 -19.11 -9.09 9.62
N GLU A 15 -19.41 -10.35 9.93
CA GLU A 15 -18.57 -11.15 10.84
C GLU A 15 -17.19 -11.45 10.25
N ARG A 16 -17.12 -11.83 8.96
CA ARG A 16 -15.82 -12.01 8.28
C ARG A 16 -15.01 -10.71 8.25
N ALA A 17 -15.66 -9.56 8.00
CA ALA A 17 -14.99 -8.27 7.96
C ALA A 17 -14.45 -7.85 9.33
N LYS A 18 -15.22 -8.06 10.42
CA LYS A 18 -14.76 -7.82 11.80
C LYS A 18 -13.55 -8.68 12.15
N SER A 19 -13.60 -9.97 11.82
CA SER A 19 -12.49 -10.90 12.06
C SER A 19 -11.23 -10.44 11.32
N TYR A 20 -11.36 -10.09 10.04
CA TYR A 20 -10.25 -9.57 9.25
C TYR A 20 -9.65 -8.29 9.85
N ALA A 21 -10.48 -7.33 10.22
CA ALA A 21 -10.04 -6.07 10.81
C ALA A 21 -9.28 -6.31 12.14
N SER A 22 -9.81 -7.18 13.01
CA SER A 22 -9.17 -7.56 14.27
C SER A 22 -7.81 -8.21 14.07
N ASN A 23 -7.70 -9.17 13.14
CA ASN A 23 -6.44 -9.83 12.80
C ASN A 23 -5.38 -8.85 12.28
N LYS A 24 -5.81 -7.79 11.59
CA LYS A 24 -4.93 -6.72 11.08
C LYS A 24 -4.71 -5.59 12.10
N LYS A 25 -5.24 -5.69 13.32
CA LYS A 25 -5.20 -4.65 14.37
C LYS A 25 -5.77 -3.30 13.87
N LEU A 26 -6.81 -3.36 13.06
CA LEU A 26 -7.51 -2.21 12.49
C LEU A 26 -8.98 -2.19 12.94
N SER A 27 -9.59 -1.02 13.02
CA SER A 27 -11.04 -0.92 13.21
C SER A 27 -11.77 -1.14 11.89
N LEU A 28 -12.98 -1.71 11.97
CA LEU A 28 -13.81 -1.92 10.78
C LEU A 28 -14.16 -0.60 10.08
N SER A 29 -14.43 0.46 10.84
CA SER A 29 -14.68 1.79 10.30
C SER A 29 -13.49 2.31 9.49
N ARG A 30 -12.27 2.19 10.03
CA ARG A 30 -11.04 2.62 9.33
C ARG A 30 -10.77 1.80 8.08
N LEU A 31 -11.10 0.51 8.10
CA LEU A 31 -10.98 -0.36 6.93
C LEU A 31 -11.92 0.08 5.81
N ILE A 32 -13.20 0.36 6.13
CA ILE A 32 -14.19 0.80 5.15
C ILE A 32 -13.89 2.21 4.65
N GLU A 33 -13.50 3.13 5.54
CA GLU A 33 -13.10 4.49 5.18
C GLU A 33 -11.92 4.49 4.19
N ASN A 34 -10.88 3.70 4.46
CA ASN A 34 -9.75 3.56 3.54
C ASN A 34 -10.17 3.01 2.17
N TYR A 35 -11.08 2.03 2.15
CA TYR A 35 -11.58 1.44 0.91
C TYR A 35 -12.40 2.44 0.10
N LEU A 36 -13.34 3.14 0.75
CA LEU A 36 -14.14 4.18 0.11
C LEU A 36 -13.25 5.30 -0.43
N ASN A 37 -12.28 5.77 0.37
CA ASN A 37 -11.29 6.75 -0.08
C ASN A 37 -10.54 6.25 -1.32
N SER A 38 -10.09 4.99 -1.34
CA SER A 38 -9.42 4.41 -2.51
C SER A 38 -10.28 4.40 -3.78
N LEU A 39 -11.60 4.26 -3.64
CA LEU A 39 -12.52 4.27 -4.78
C LEU A 39 -12.86 5.68 -5.25
N THR A 40 -12.98 6.63 -4.34
CA THR A 40 -13.40 8.02 -4.64
C THR A 40 -12.23 8.96 -4.88
N SER A 41 -10.98 8.49 -4.80
CA SER A 41 -9.77 9.30 -5.05
C SER A 41 -9.54 9.62 -6.54
N GLU A 42 -10.59 9.71 -7.35
CA GLU A 42 -10.55 10.01 -8.80
C GLU A 42 -10.08 11.44 -9.15
N ASN A 43 -9.68 12.25 -8.16
CA ASN A 43 -9.17 13.61 -8.39
C ASN A 43 -7.66 13.77 -8.25
N PHE A 44 -6.88 12.69 -8.24
CA PHE A 44 -5.45 12.81 -8.47
C PHE A 44 -5.15 12.60 -9.96
N PRO A 45 -4.50 13.57 -10.63
CA PRO A 45 -4.11 13.40 -12.02
C PRO A 45 -3.34 12.08 -12.15
N LYS A 46 -3.72 11.28 -13.15
CA LYS A 46 -3.13 9.97 -13.47
C LYS A 46 -1.59 9.97 -13.60
N ASP A 47 -0.99 11.15 -13.66
CA ASP A 47 0.44 11.35 -13.87
C ASP A 47 1.28 11.26 -12.59
N GLU A 48 0.68 11.25 -11.40
CA GLU A 48 1.44 11.09 -10.15
C GLU A 48 0.92 9.88 -9.36
N ILE A 49 1.62 8.75 -9.51
CA ILE A 49 1.53 7.65 -8.56
C ILE A 49 1.83 8.24 -7.18
N GLN A 50 0.81 8.40 -6.33
CA GLN A 50 1.01 8.84 -4.96
C GLN A 50 1.67 7.73 -4.16
N ILE A 51 3.00 7.72 -4.21
CA ILE A 51 3.83 6.89 -3.37
C ILE A 51 3.67 7.40 -1.94
N SER A 52 3.20 6.54 -1.03
CA SER A 52 3.13 6.84 0.40
C SER A 52 4.44 7.46 0.90
N PRO A 53 4.43 8.50 1.77
CA PRO A 53 5.65 9.11 2.30
C PRO A 53 6.62 8.08 2.89
N PHE A 54 6.09 7.00 3.48
CA PHE A 54 6.89 5.88 3.96
C PHE A 54 7.63 5.16 2.81
N VAL A 55 6.92 4.82 1.73
CA VAL A 55 7.53 4.17 0.55
C VAL A 55 8.52 5.11 -0.15
N LYS A 56 8.23 6.42 -0.20
CA LYS A 56 9.16 7.44 -0.73
C LYS A 56 10.42 7.58 0.12
N SER A 57 10.33 7.36 1.43
CA SER A 57 11.50 7.30 2.32
C SER A 57 12.35 6.05 2.11
N LEU A 58 11.78 4.96 1.59
CA LEU A 58 12.56 3.78 1.20
C LEU A 58 13.36 4.04 -0.09
N SER A 59 12.84 4.88 -1.00
CA SER A 59 13.53 5.22 -2.25
C SER A 59 14.54 6.37 -2.12
N SER A 60 14.50 7.16 -1.05
CA SER A 60 15.28 8.41 -0.94
C SER A 60 16.81 8.24 -0.87
N GLY A 61 17.33 7.01 -0.86
CA GLY A 61 18.76 6.71 -0.87
C GLY A 61 19.32 6.24 -2.22
N LEU A 62 18.48 5.91 -3.20
CA LEU A 62 18.90 5.25 -4.43
C LEU A 62 18.55 6.12 -5.63
N LYS A 63 19.47 7.01 -6.03
CA LYS A 63 19.45 7.62 -7.36
C LYS A 63 20.10 6.63 -8.31
N LEU A 64 19.31 5.78 -8.94
CA LEU A 64 19.79 4.97 -10.05
C LEU A 64 19.93 5.88 -11.27
N ASP A 65 21.11 5.83 -11.89
CA ASP A 65 21.33 6.42 -13.21
C ASP A 65 20.48 5.67 -14.24
N GLU A 66 20.01 6.34 -15.29
CA GLU A 66 19.18 5.73 -16.34
C GLU A 66 19.91 4.59 -17.06
N HIS A 67 21.24 4.54 -16.93
CA HIS A 67 22.13 3.52 -17.49
C HIS A 67 22.70 2.54 -16.44
N HIS A 68 22.11 2.45 -15.25
CA HIS A 68 22.59 1.54 -14.22
C HIS A 68 22.25 0.08 -14.54
N ASP A 69 23.25 -0.70 -14.93
CA ASP A 69 23.11 -2.11 -15.32
C ASP A 69 23.04 -3.04 -14.08
N TYR A 70 21.90 -2.96 -13.38
CA TYR A 70 21.66 -3.64 -12.10
C TYR A 70 21.88 -5.16 -12.17
N ILE A 71 21.74 -5.76 -13.36
CA ILE A 71 21.91 -7.19 -13.58
C ILE A 71 23.38 -7.59 -13.37
N LEU A 72 24.31 -6.77 -13.86
CA LEU A 72 25.75 -7.03 -13.74
C LEU A 72 26.24 -6.87 -12.29
N GLU A 73 25.74 -5.86 -11.58
CA GLU A 73 26.05 -5.64 -10.16
C GLU A 73 25.53 -6.80 -9.30
N TYR A 74 24.28 -7.21 -9.54
CA TYR A 74 23.67 -8.32 -8.82
C TYR A 74 24.43 -9.63 -9.03
N LYS A 75 24.85 -9.89 -10.28
CA LYS A 75 25.66 -11.08 -10.61
C LYS A 75 27.01 -11.06 -9.88
N SER A 76 27.72 -9.94 -9.94
CA SER A 76 29.02 -9.77 -9.26
C SER A 76 28.89 -9.95 -7.74
N HIS A 77 27.83 -9.39 -7.14
CA HIS A 77 27.55 -9.57 -5.71
C HIS A 77 27.31 -11.03 -5.32
N LEU A 78 26.56 -11.78 -6.13
CA LEU A 78 26.34 -13.21 -5.88
C LEU A 78 27.63 -14.02 -6.02
N GLU A 79 28.46 -13.71 -7.02
CA GLU A 79 29.77 -14.36 -7.20
C GLU A 79 30.70 -14.11 -6.01
N GLU A 80 30.69 -12.91 -5.43
CA GLU A 80 31.48 -12.58 -4.23
C GLU A 80 30.92 -13.23 -2.96
N LYS A 81 29.59 -13.24 -2.79
CA LYS A 81 28.93 -13.80 -1.61
C LYS A 81 29.11 -15.31 -1.47
N TYR A 82 29.13 -16.03 -2.59
CA TYR A 82 29.25 -17.49 -2.64
C TYR A 82 30.67 -17.97 -3.01
N LYS A 83 31.66 -17.08 -2.90
CA LYS A 83 33.09 -17.42 -2.98
C LYS A 83 33.59 -17.95 -1.65
#